data_AF-A0A8T4M816-F1
#
_entry.id   AF-A0A8T4M816-F1
#
_cell.length_a   1.000
_cell.length_b   1.000
_cell.length_c   1.000
_cell.angle_alpha   90.00
_cell.angle_beta   90.00
_cell.angle_gamma   90.00
#
_symmetry.space_group_name_H-M   'P 1'
#
loop_
_entity.id
_entity.type
_entity.pdbx_description
1 polymer ?
#
loop_
_entity_poly.entity_id
_entity_poly.type
_entity_poly.pdbx_seq_one_letter_code
_entity_poly.pdbx_strand_id
1 'polypeptide(L)'
;MEKLKKIYLISLITVILLVSIVGFVLAEMNEINEMNDDYDNLGGYISDNRPTMSIFKVIRSSATLKESSEVPGTKSKSSGRAEFLIDTQSNRLLFNIVYFGLEGDETGAHIHGPASRRVNAPVLFTLPATQEFKSGVWNYPESLESDILNGKMYVNIHSTKYPNGKIRGQIIKNRLFSFRFNKIVDTTRTHNIEIRNFSFIPDELRIAEGDKVIWINMDSASHTVTSDNGTELNSGIISNGGSYSHVFNNEGDFKYHCQLHPSMHGKIEVKDNY
;
A
#
# COMPACT_ATOMS: atom_id res chain seq x y z
N MET A 1 -8.71 -21.27 -36.61
CA MET A 1 -8.38 -21.70 -35.24
C MET A 1 -7.67 -20.64 -34.39
N GLU A 2 -6.59 -19.99 -34.83
CA GLU A 2 -5.89 -18.96 -34.01
C GLU A 2 -6.75 -17.77 -33.59
N LYS A 3 -7.64 -17.29 -34.47
CA LYS A 3 -8.53 -16.16 -34.20
C LYS A 3 -9.53 -16.47 -33.07
N LEU A 4 -10.04 -17.70 -33.00
CA LEU A 4 -10.90 -18.17 -31.90
C LEU A 4 -10.13 -18.31 -30.58
N LYS A 5 -8.89 -18.81 -30.61
CA LYS A 5 -8.03 -18.88 -29.41
C LYS A 5 -7.75 -17.49 -28.84
N LYS A 6 -7.50 -16.48 -29.68
CA LYS A 6 -7.32 -15.08 -29.25
C LYS A 6 -8.59 -14.47 -28.65
N ILE A 7 -9.77 -14.74 -29.22
CA ILE A 7 -11.05 -14.25 -28.67
C ILE A 7 -11.33 -14.91 -27.31
N TYR A 8 -11.14 -16.23 -27.22
CA TYR A 8 -11.27 -16.96 -25.96
C TYR A 8 -10.33 -16.41 -24.87
N LEU A 9 -9.09 -16.08 -25.24
CA LEU A 9 -8.11 -15.49 -24.31
C LEU A 9 -8.52 -14.11 -23.82
N ILE A 10 -9.05 -13.26 -24.69
CA ILE A 10 -9.54 -11.93 -24.31
C ILE A 10 -10.74 -12.06 -23.37
N SER A 11 -11.67 -12.97 -23.67
CA SER A 11 -12.82 -13.24 -22.80
C SER A 11 -12.38 -13.83 -21.46
N LEU A 12 -11.45 -14.78 -21.45
CA LEU A 12 -10.92 -15.41 -20.24
C LEU A 12 -10.15 -14.41 -19.37
N ILE A 13 -9.32 -13.54 -19.96
CA ILE A 13 -8.63 -12.46 -19.23
C ILE A 13 -9.62 -11.46 -18.65
N THR A 14 -10.68 -11.13 -19.39
CA THR A 14 -11.72 -10.20 -18.91
C THR A 14 -12.48 -10.81 -17.74
N VAL A 15 -12.81 -12.10 -17.81
CA VAL A 15 -13.46 -12.83 -16.72
C VAL A 15 -12.51 -12.97 -15.52
N ILE A 16 -11.23 -13.32 -15.72
CA ILE A 16 -10.24 -13.40 -14.64
C ILE A 16 -10.02 -12.04 -13.99
N LEU A 17 -9.98 -10.95 -14.78
CA LEU A 17 -9.87 -9.59 -14.25
C LEU A 17 -11.11 -9.22 -13.43
N LEU A 18 -12.31 -9.53 -13.93
CA LEU A 18 -13.56 -9.31 -13.18
C LEU A 18 -13.60 -10.15 -11.89
N VAL A 19 -13.23 -11.42 -11.94
CA VAL A 19 -13.17 -12.31 -10.76
C VAL A 19 -12.08 -11.87 -9.79
N SER A 20 -10.93 -11.37 -10.27
CA SER A 20 -9.87 -10.85 -9.41
C SER A 20 -10.26 -9.54 -8.75
N ILE A 21 -10.95 -8.64 -9.48
CA ILE A 21 -11.51 -7.41 -8.91
C ILE A 21 -12.60 -7.76 -7.88
N VAL A 22 -13.51 -8.68 -8.21
CA VAL A 22 -14.59 -9.11 -7.29
C VAL A 22 -14.02 -9.83 -6.08
N GLY A 23 -13.04 -10.73 -6.25
CA GLY A 23 -12.39 -11.45 -5.16
C GLY A 23 -11.58 -10.53 -4.26
N PHE A 24 -10.90 -9.53 -4.84
CA PHE A 24 -10.23 -8.47 -4.08
C PHE A 24 -11.24 -7.66 -3.27
N VAL A 25 -12.32 -7.20 -3.91
CA VAL A 25 -13.41 -6.47 -3.23
C VAL A 25 -14.06 -7.32 -2.13
N LEU A 26 -14.30 -8.62 -2.36
CA LEU A 26 -14.90 -9.51 -1.36
C LEU A 26 -13.96 -9.81 -0.19
N ALA A 27 -12.66 -10.00 -0.43
CA ALA A 27 -11.68 -10.14 0.63
C ALA A 27 -11.62 -8.89 1.51
N GLU A 28 -11.66 -7.71 0.89
CA GLU A 28 -11.72 -6.43 1.61
C GLU A 28 -13.06 -6.24 2.36
N MET A 29 -14.19 -6.67 1.80
CA MET A 29 -15.48 -6.62 2.50
C MET A 29 -15.53 -7.52 3.74
N ASN A 30 -14.81 -8.65 3.73
CA ASN A 30 -14.71 -9.52 4.91
C ASN A 30 -13.85 -8.90 6.02
N GLU A 31 -12.76 -8.21 5.69
CA GLU A 31 -11.95 -7.46 6.68
C GLU A 31 -12.78 -6.33 7.34
N ILE A 32 -13.70 -5.69 6.61
CA ILE A 32 -14.62 -4.67 7.16
C ILE A 32 -15.59 -5.28 8.18
N ASN A 33 -16.10 -6.49 7.94
CA ASN A 33 -17.02 -7.15 8.87
C ASN A 33 -16.30 -7.55 10.16
N GLU A 34 -15.05 -8.05 10.07
CA GLU A 34 -14.24 -8.37 11.25
C GLU A 34 -13.89 -7.13 12.08
N MET A 35 -13.64 -5.97 11.44
CA MET A 35 -13.47 -4.69 12.15
C MET A 35 -14.74 -4.25 12.90
N ASN A 36 -15.92 -4.38 12.30
CA ASN A 36 -17.17 -3.99 12.96
C ASN A 36 -17.50 -4.89 14.17
N ASP A 37 -17.18 -6.18 14.12
CA ASP A 37 -17.41 -7.12 15.23
C ASP A 37 -16.51 -6.81 16.44
N ASP A 38 -15.32 -6.23 16.24
CA ASP A 38 -14.42 -5.79 17.31
C ASP A 38 -14.87 -4.46 17.92
N TYR A 39 -15.44 -3.56 17.11
CA TYR A 39 -16.06 -2.31 17.56
C TYR A 39 -17.29 -2.54 18.46
N ASP A 40 -18.16 -3.50 18.12
CA ASP A 40 -19.37 -3.79 18.90
C ASP A 40 -19.07 -4.50 20.25
N ASN A 41 -17.94 -5.19 20.36
CA ASN A 41 -17.54 -5.89 21.59
C ASN A 41 -16.83 -5.01 22.64
N LEU A 42 -16.50 -3.75 22.33
CA LEU A 42 -15.78 -2.83 23.24
C LEU A 42 -16.68 -2.02 24.19
N GLY A 43 -17.99 -2.27 24.23
CA GLY A 43 -18.85 -1.78 25.32
C GLY A 43 -18.91 -0.26 25.46
N GLY A 44 -19.55 0.42 24.51
CA GLY A 44 -20.40 1.59 24.82
C GLY A 44 -19.76 2.84 25.42
N TYR A 45 -18.47 3.10 25.24
CA TYR A 45 -17.94 4.48 25.30
C TYR A 45 -17.75 4.99 23.87
N ILE A 46 -18.72 5.76 23.40
CA ILE A 46 -18.62 6.51 22.15
C ILE A 46 -17.61 7.65 22.39
N SER A 47 -16.32 7.39 22.20
CA SER A 47 -15.46 8.41 21.62
C SER A 47 -15.80 8.45 20.14
N ASP A 48 -15.96 9.64 19.56
CA ASP A 48 -16.23 9.89 18.12
C ASP A 48 -15.07 9.40 17.21
N ASN A 49 -14.70 8.13 17.31
CA ASN A 49 -13.83 7.39 16.41
C ASN A 49 -14.67 7.06 15.17
N ARG A 50 -15.08 8.08 14.42
CA ARG A 50 -15.61 7.83 13.08
C ARG A 50 -14.44 7.27 12.28
N PRO A 51 -14.50 6.03 11.77
CA PRO A 51 -13.47 5.54 10.89
C PRO A 51 -13.36 6.53 9.72
N THR A 52 -12.17 7.07 9.52
CA THR A 52 -11.91 8.02 8.44
C THR A 52 -12.07 7.27 7.12
N MET A 53 -12.85 7.83 6.20
CA MET A 53 -12.97 7.28 4.85
C MET A 53 -11.68 7.59 4.09
N SER A 54 -10.71 6.66 4.13
CA SER A 54 -9.55 6.74 3.27
C SER A 54 -9.90 6.31 1.85
N ILE A 55 -9.74 7.23 0.89
CA ILE A 55 -9.84 6.92 -0.53
C ILE A 55 -8.54 6.22 -0.95
N PHE A 56 -8.47 4.92 -0.79
CA PHE A 56 -7.35 4.14 -1.32
C PHE A 56 -7.44 4.04 -2.85
N LYS A 57 -6.29 4.23 -3.49
CA LYS A 57 -6.18 4.29 -4.95
C LYS A 57 -5.58 2.99 -5.46
N VAL A 58 -6.44 2.06 -5.88
CA VAL A 58 -5.97 0.89 -6.63
C VAL A 58 -5.65 1.32 -8.06
N ILE A 59 -4.37 1.28 -8.42
CA ILE A 59 -3.89 1.67 -9.73
C ILE A 59 -3.81 0.43 -10.62
N ARG A 60 -4.64 0.42 -11.67
CA ARG A 60 -4.54 -0.60 -12.70
C ARG A 60 -3.34 -0.33 -13.60
N SER A 61 -2.54 -1.37 -13.82
CA SER A 61 -1.48 -1.38 -14.83
C SER A 61 -1.60 -2.62 -15.71
N SER A 62 -0.94 -2.61 -16.87
CA SER A 62 -0.89 -3.75 -17.75
C SER A 62 0.47 -3.88 -18.43
N ALA A 63 0.80 -5.08 -18.90
CA ALA A 63 1.94 -5.31 -19.77
C ALA A 63 1.52 -6.17 -20.95
N THR A 64 1.96 -5.80 -22.16
CA THR A 64 1.90 -6.70 -23.32
C THR A 64 3.26 -7.34 -23.50
N LEU A 65 3.33 -8.67 -23.38
CA LEU A 65 4.56 -9.43 -23.47
C LEU A 65 4.81 -9.83 -24.93
N LYS A 66 5.94 -9.39 -25.49
CA LYS A 66 6.33 -9.67 -26.87
C LYS A 66 7.82 -10.01 -26.96
N GLU A 67 8.16 -10.77 -27.99
CA GLU A 67 9.54 -11.13 -28.37
C GLU A 67 10.40 -9.90 -28.69
N SER A 68 9.83 -8.91 -29.35
CA SER A 68 10.48 -7.66 -29.76
C SER A 68 10.80 -6.73 -28.59
N SER A 69 10.18 -6.95 -27.43
CA SER A 69 10.48 -6.22 -26.21
C SER A 69 11.71 -6.75 -25.47
N GLU A 70 12.19 -7.96 -25.80
CA GLU A 70 13.43 -8.50 -25.21
C GLU A 70 14.66 -7.71 -25.63
N VAL A 71 15.75 -7.89 -24.88
CA VAL A 71 17.01 -7.19 -25.10
C VAL A 71 18.18 -8.18 -25.08
N PRO A 72 18.70 -8.60 -26.25
CA PRO A 72 18.20 -8.30 -27.59
C PRO A 72 16.84 -8.98 -27.88
N GLY A 73 16.09 -8.44 -28.84
CA GLY A 73 14.80 -9.01 -29.25
C GLY A 73 14.95 -10.44 -29.77
N THR A 74 13.95 -11.31 -29.51
CA THR A 74 13.98 -12.70 -29.96
C THR A 74 13.14 -12.91 -31.23
N LYS A 75 13.24 -14.10 -31.83
CA LYS A 75 12.36 -14.54 -32.94
C LYS A 75 11.18 -15.40 -32.46
N SER A 76 10.90 -15.36 -31.15
CA SER A 76 9.82 -16.17 -30.59
C SER A 76 8.48 -15.80 -31.21
N LYS A 77 7.61 -16.79 -31.37
CA LYS A 77 6.20 -16.57 -31.74
C LYS A 77 5.29 -16.47 -30.52
N SER A 78 5.86 -16.59 -29.33
CA SER A 78 5.10 -16.45 -28.08
C SER A 78 4.68 -15.01 -27.88
N SER A 79 3.54 -14.83 -27.22
CA SER A 79 3.17 -13.53 -26.68
C SER A 79 2.30 -13.73 -25.45
N GLY A 80 2.11 -12.67 -24.69
CA GLY A 80 1.33 -12.72 -23.47
C GLY A 80 0.79 -11.35 -23.08
N ARG A 81 0.00 -11.36 -22.02
CA ARG A 81 -0.57 -10.18 -21.40
C ARG A 81 -0.56 -10.34 -19.89
N ALA A 82 -0.25 -9.27 -19.19
CA ALA A 82 -0.35 -9.17 -17.75
C ALA A 82 -1.25 -8.00 -17.38
N GLU A 83 -2.06 -8.20 -16.34
CA GLU A 83 -2.85 -7.18 -15.69
C GLU A 83 -2.43 -7.11 -14.22
N PHE A 84 -2.40 -5.89 -13.70
CA PHE A 84 -1.94 -5.60 -12.34
C PHE A 84 -2.90 -4.67 -11.62
N LEU A 85 -3.10 -4.92 -10.33
CA LEU A 85 -3.73 -3.99 -9.41
C LEU A 85 -2.69 -3.62 -8.35
N ILE A 86 -2.38 -2.33 -8.25
CA ILE A 86 -1.37 -1.81 -7.33
C ILE A 86 -2.11 -1.06 -6.23
N ASP A 87 -2.09 -1.62 -5.03
CA ASP A 87 -2.49 -0.96 -3.79
C ASP A 87 -1.26 -0.26 -3.21
N THR A 88 -1.31 1.07 -3.18
CA THR A 88 -0.25 1.93 -2.63
C THR A 88 -0.36 2.12 -1.12
N GLN A 89 -1.51 1.81 -0.52
CA GLN A 89 -1.68 1.87 0.93
C GLN A 89 -0.97 0.70 1.61
N SER A 90 -1.12 -0.50 1.04
CA SER A 90 -0.54 -1.72 1.61
C SER A 90 0.76 -2.17 0.92
N ASN A 91 1.25 -1.40 -0.06
CA ASN A 91 2.33 -1.77 -0.97
C ASN A 91 2.20 -3.18 -1.59
N ARG A 92 1.01 -3.49 -2.11
CA ARG A 92 0.69 -4.81 -2.73
C ARG A 92 0.43 -4.66 -4.22
N LEU A 93 1.07 -5.49 -5.01
CA LEU A 93 0.86 -5.61 -6.45
C LEU A 93 0.28 -6.99 -6.74
N LEU A 94 -1.02 -7.04 -7.02
CA LEU A 94 -1.68 -8.24 -7.49
C LEU A 94 -1.42 -8.37 -8.99
N PHE A 95 -1.12 -9.58 -9.45
CA PHE A 95 -0.84 -9.85 -10.85
C PHE A 95 -1.66 -11.03 -11.38
N ASN A 96 -2.07 -10.92 -12.64
CA ASN A 96 -2.59 -12.01 -13.44
C ASN A 96 -1.91 -11.98 -14.81
N ILE A 97 -1.21 -13.04 -15.16
CA ILE A 97 -0.36 -13.12 -16.35
C ILE A 97 -0.77 -14.35 -17.14
N VAL A 98 -1.07 -14.15 -18.42
CA VAL A 98 -1.39 -15.23 -19.35
C VAL A 98 -0.48 -15.11 -20.55
N TYR A 99 0.09 -16.22 -20.99
CA TYR A 99 0.95 -16.25 -22.17
C TYR A 99 0.75 -17.56 -22.92
N PHE A 100 1.15 -17.57 -24.20
CA PHE A 100 0.87 -18.72 -25.07
C PHE A 100 1.97 -18.97 -26.08
N GLY A 101 1.93 -20.17 -26.67
CA GLY A 101 2.82 -20.59 -27.74
C GLY A 101 4.25 -20.79 -27.24
N LEU A 102 4.43 -21.25 -26.00
CA LEU A 102 5.74 -21.44 -25.42
C LEU A 102 6.48 -22.59 -26.15
N GLU A 103 7.37 -22.25 -27.08
CA GLU A 103 8.44 -23.14 -27.53
C GLU A 103 9.44 -23.52 -26.40
N GLY A 104 9.52 -24.80 -26.07
CA GLY A 104 10.35 -25.34 -24.98
C GLY A 104 9.74 -25.11 -23.58
N ASP A 105 10.16 -25.89 -22.60
CA ASP A 105 9.66 -25.81 -21.22
C ASP A 105 9.99 -24.47 -20.57
N GLU A 106 9.06 -23.95 -19.76
CA GLU A 106 9.32 -22.76 -18.94
C GLU A 106 10.46 -23.06 -17.95
N THR A 107 11.48 -22.21 -17.93
CA THR A 107 12.60 -22.32 -16.99
C THR A 107 12.55 -21.27 -15.88
N GLY A 108 11.66 -20.27 -16.02
CA GLY A 108 11.43 -19.25 -15.01
C GLY A 108 10.66 -18.06 -15.55
N ALA A 109 10.13 -17.26 -14.63
CA ALA A 109 9.49 -15.99 -14.93
C ALA A 109 9.68 -15.03 -13.77
N HIS A 110 9.86 -13.75 -14.08
CA HIS A 110 10.26 -12.76 -13.09
C HIS A 110 9.64 -11.39 -13.36
N ILE A 111 9.51 -10.60 -12.29
CA ILE A 111 9.42 -9.13 -12.39
C ILE A 111 10.83 -8.58 -12.15
N HIS A 112 11.28 -7.74 -13.07
CA HIS A 112 12.57 -7.06 -13.01
C HIS A 112 12.39 -5.55 -12.87
N GLY A 113 13.43 -4.90 -12.36
CA GLY A 113 13.52 -3.44 -12.35
C GLY A 113 14.55 -2.93 -11.32
N PRO A 114 14.61 -1.60 -11.15
CA PRO A 114 14.03 -0.58 -12.04
C PRO A 114 14.82 -0.47 -13.36
N ALA A 115 14.12 -0.37 -14.49
CA ALA A 115 14.70 -0.13 -15.81
C ALA A 115 13.76 0.65 -16.73
N SER A 116 14.36 1.54 -17.54
CA SER A 116 13.68 2.11 -18.71
C SER A 116 13.36 1.02 -19.74
N ARG A 117 12.41 1.31 -20.65
CA ARG A 117 12.03 0.36 -21.71
C ARG A 117 13.26 -0.10 -22.49
N ARG A 118 13.35 -1.42 -22.70
CA ARG A 118 14.44 -2.10 -23.42
C ARG A 118 15.82 -1.95 -22.75
N VAL A 119 15.84 -1.79 -21.42
CA VAL A 119 17.05 -1.92 -20.60
C VAL A 119 16.89 -3.14 -19.68
N ASN A 120 17.97 -3.90 -19.47
CA ASN A 120 17.97 -5.03 -18.55
C ASN A 120 18.15 -4.53 -17.11
N ALA A 121 17.48 -5.18 -16.16
CA ALA A 121 17.62 -4.93 -14.72
C ALA A 121 17.67 -6.24 -13.93
N PRO A 122 18.12 -6.20 -12.67
CA PRO A 122 18.05 -7.33 -11.75
C PRO A 122 16.61 -7.86 -11.58
N VAL A 123 16.51 -9.11 -11.13
CA VAL A 123 15.25 -9.72 -10.69
C VAL A 123 14.86 -9.11 -9.35
N LEU A 124 13.61 -8.67 -9.23
CA LEU A 124 13.03 -8.16 -7.98
C LEU A 124 12.01 -9.14 -7.39
N PHE A 125 11.35 -9.94 -8.23
CA PHE A 125 10.37 -10.92 -7.78
C PHE A 125 10.32 -12.13 -8.71
N THR A 126 10.29 -13.33 -8.13
CA THR A 126 10.14 -14.59 -8.87
C THR A 126 8.66 -14.95 -8.97
N LEU A 127 8.17 -15.13 -10.19
CA LEU A 127 6.78 -15.49 -10.45
C LEU A 127 6.58 -17.01 -10.28
N PRO A 128 5.36 -17.47 -9.94
CA PRO A 128 5.04 -18.88 -9.80
C PRO A 128 5.33 -19.70 -11.07
N ALA A 129 5.82 -20.93 -10.91
CA ALA A 129 6.11 -21.86 -12.00
C ALA A 129 4.83 -22.54 -12.53
N THR A 130 4.14 -21.87 -13.45
CA THR A 130 2.93 -22.36 -14.13
C THR A 130 2.96 -21.99 -15.61
N GLN A 131 2.80 -22.98 -16.50
CA GLN A 131 3.16 -22.85 -17.93
C GLN A 131 2.26 -21.93 -18.77
N GLU A 132 1.07 -21.53 -18.29
CA GLU A 132 0.12 -20.77 -19.13
C GLU A 132 -0.58 -19.62 -18.40
N PHE A 133 -0.78 -19.75 -17.09
CA PHE A 133 -1.43 -18.75 -16.25
C PHE A 133 -0.70 -18.59 -14.92
N LYS A 134 -0.34 -17.36 -14.58
CA LYS A 134 0.28 -17.00 -13.30
C LYS A 134 -0.58 -15.98 -12.60
N SER A 135 -0.90 -16.23 -11.33
CA SER A 135 -1.54 -15.25 -10.47
C SER A 135 -0.86 -15.22 -9.12
N GLY A 136 -1.01 -14.12 -8.41
CA GLY A 136 -0.46 -13.96 -7.07
C GLY A 136 -0.37 -12.50 -6.66
N VAL A 137 0.29 -12.29 -5.53
CA VAL A 137 0.52 -10.98 -4.96
C VAL A 137 2.01 -10.81 -4.70
N TRP A 138 2.55 -9.67 -5.10
CA TRP A 138 3.87 -9.22 -4.69
C TRP A 138 3.70 -8.08 -3.68
N ASN A 139 4.11 -8.31 -2.44
CA ASN A 139 4.25 -7.27 -1.43
C ASN A 139 5.60 -6.56 -1.71
N TYR A 140 5.55 -5.40 -2.35
CA TYR A 140 6.76 -4.70 -2.80
C TYR A 140 7.27 -3.74 -1.72
N PRO A 141 8.60 -3.52 -1.60
CA PRO A 141 9.13 -2.46 -0.76
C PRO A 141 8.63 -1.08 -1.19
N GLU A 142 8.20 -0.24 -0.23
CA GLU A 142 7.72 1.12 -0.49
C GLU A 142 8.70 1.97 -1.32
N SER A 143 10.01 1.79 -1.10
CA SER A 143 11.07 2.45 -1.89
C SER A 143 10.99 2.21 -3.40
N LEU A 144 10.34 1.13 -3.86
CA LEU A 144 10.14 0.83 -5.29
C LEU A 144 8.84 1.41 -5.85
N GLU A 145 7.95 1.94 -5.02
CA GLU A 145 6.60 2.33 -5.42
C GLU A 145 6.63 3.35 -6.57
N SER A 146 7.43 4.41 -6.42
CA SER A 146 7.57 5.43 -7.46
C SER A 146 8.04 4.82 -8.79
N ASP A 147 8.99 3.88 -8.76
CA ASP A 147 9.49 3.23 -9.97
C ASP A 147 8.47 2.26 -10.58
N ILE A 148 7.68 1.56 -9.76
CA ILE A 148 6.54 0.73 -10.20
C ILE A 148 5.51 1.61 -10.91
N LEU A 149 5.10 2.71 -10.28
CA LEU A 149 4.07 3.61 -10.80
C LEU A 149 4.51 4.38 -12.05
N ASN A 150 5.82 4.63 -12.19
CA ASN A 150 6.42 5.23 -13.39
C ASN A 150 6.78 4.21 -14.47
N GLY A 151 6.37 2.95 -14.30
CA GLY A 151 6.49 1.90 -15.30
C GLY A 151 7.93 1.49 -15.57
N LYS A 152 8.80 1.49 -14.55
CA LYS A 152 10.17 0.98 -14.63
C LYS A 152 10.29 -0.52 -14.34
N MET A 153 9.17 -1.20 -14.12
CA MET A 153 9.13 -2.66 -13.96
C MET A 153 8.79 -3.36 -15.27
N TYR A 154 9.31 -4.56 -15.47
CA TYR A 154 8.89 -5.42 -16.58
C TYR A 154 8.75 -6.87 -16.16
N VAL A 155 7.82 -7.58 -16.79
CA VAL A 155 7.71 -9.03 -16.71
C VAL A 155 8.60 -9.66 -17.77
N ASN A 156 9.33 -10.71 -17.39
CA ASN A 156 10.11 -11.55 -18.29
C ASN A 156 9.73 -13.02 -18.09
N ILE A 157 9.66 -13.78 -19.19
CA ILE A 157 9.41 -15.23 -19.17
C ILE A 157 10.50 -15.92 -19.98
N HIS A 158 11.06 -17.00 -19.42
CA HIS A 158 12.19 -17.75 -19.95
C HIS A 158 11.75 -19.17 -20.32
N SER A 159 12.41 -19.77 -21.31
CA SER A 159 12.23 -21.19 -21.61
C SER A 159 13.56 -21.85 -21.96
N THR A 160 13.57 -23.19 -22.01
CA THR A 160 14.76 -23.97 -22.40
C THR A 160 15.34 -23.54 -23.75
N LYS A 161 14.50 -23.10 -24.69
CA LYS A 161 14.90 -22.57 -26.01
C LYS A 161 15.37 -21.11 -25.97
N TYR A 162 14.93 -20.33 -24.98
CA TYR A 162 15.23 -18.90 -24.83
C TYR A 162 15.62 -18.58 -23.37
N PRO A 163 16.82 -19.00 -22.93
CA PRO A 163 17.21 -18.91 -21.52
C PRO A 163 17.39 -17.46 -21.04
N ASN A 164 17.79 -16.54 -21.94
CA ASN A 164 18.00 -15.13 -21.60
C ASN A 164 16.72 -14.27 -21.63
N GLY A 165 15.56 -14.91 -21.75
CA GLY A 165 14.28 -14.24 -21.88
C GLY A 165 13.70 -14.45 -23.26
N LYS A 166 12.41 -14.78 -23.28
CA LYS A 166 11.66 -15.14 -24.47
C LYS A 166 10.72 -14.03 -24.90
N ILE A 167 9.95 -13.54 -23.94
CA ILE A 167 8.96 -12.47 -24.10
C ILE A 167 9.03 -11.54 -22.88
N ARG A 168 8.99 -10.23 -23.18
CA ARG A 168 9.04 -9.17 -22.17
C ARG A 168 7.88 -8.20 -22.34
N GLY A 169 7.38 -7.68 -21.22
CA GLY A 169 6.42 -6.57 -21.24
C GLY A 169 6.70 -5.59 -20.11
N GLN A 170 6.85 -4.31 -20.44
CA GLN A 170 6.91 -3.24 -19.43
C GLN A 170 5.54 -3.12 -18.75
N ILE A 171 5.53 -2.99 -17.42
CA ILE A 171 4.34 -2.68 -16.65
C ILE A 171 4.02 -1.21 -16.86
N ILE A 172 2.89 -0.91 -17.48
CA ILE A 172 2.46 0.44 -17.82
C ILE A 172 1.17 0.76 -17.09
N LYS A 173 1.15 1.90 -16.39
CA LYS A 173 -0.02 2.45 -15.73
C LYS A 173 -1.13 2.75 -16.74
N ASN A 174 -2.32 2.21 -16.51
CA ASN A 174 -3.49 2.46 -17.35
C ASN A 174 -4.14 3.79 -16.92
N ARG A 175 -3.93 4.87 -17.68
CA ARG A 175 -4.45 6.20 -17.35
C ARG A 175 -5.97 6.38 -17.49
N LEU A 176 -6.65 5.44 -18.17
CA LEU A 176 -8.07 5.52 -18.50
C LEU A 176 -8.99 4.74 -17.54
N PHE A 177 -8.42 3.96 -16.62
CA PHE A 177 -9.19 3.13 -15.67
C PHE A 177 -8.49 3.13 -14.30
N SER A 178 -8.77 4.15 -13.48
CA SER A 178 -8.52 4.08 -12.04
C SER A 178 -9.83 3.77 -11.34
N PHE A 179 -9.88 2.67 -10.59
CA PHE A 179 -10.98 2.45 -9.66
C PHE A 179 -10.69 3.27 -8.40
N ARG A 180 -11.67 4.06 -7.96
CA ARG A 180 -11.69 4.62 -6.62
C ARG A 180 -12.62 3.73 -5.82
N PHE A 181 -12.07 3.03 -4.85
CA PHE A 181 -12.86 2.34 -3.85
C PHE A 181 -12.87 3.24 -2.61
N ASN A 182 -14.04 3.42 -2.01
CA ASN A 182 -14.13 4.03 -0.69
C ASN A 182 -13.91 2.89 0.29
N LYS A 183 -12.75 2.84 0.95
CA LYS A 183 -12.56 1.94 2.09
C LYS A 183 -13.09 2.65 3.32
N ILE A 184 -13.65 1.85 4.21
CA ILE A 184 -13.61 2.17 5.63
C ILE A 184 -12.35 1.45 6.11
N VAL A 185 -11.25 2.18 6.33
CA VAL A 185 -10.07 1.63 7.01
C VAL A 185 -9.99 2.33 8.35
N ASP A 186 -9.71 1.59 9.40
CA ASP A 186 -9.10 2.21 10.57
C ASP A 186 -7.67 2.63 10.21
N THR A 187 -7.48 3.86 9.72
CA THR A 187 -6.15 4.42 9.43
C THR A 187 -5.47 5.02 10.65
N THR A 188 -6.06 4.88 11.85
CA THR A 188 -5.55 5.48 13.09
C THR A 188 -4.12 5.00 13.36
N ARG A 189 -3.10 5.82 13.04
CA ARG A 189 -1.74 5.52 13.46
C ARG A 189 -1.57 5.98 14.89
N THR A 190 -0.88 5.16 15.69
CA THR A 190 -0.50 5.54 17.06
C THR A 190 0.92 6.10 17.06
N HIS A 191 1.07 7.31 17.58
CA HIS A 191 2.34 8.00 17.74
C HIS A 191 2.65 8.20 19.23
N ASN A 192 3.91 8.08 19.60
CA ASN A 192 4.33 8.28 20.99
C ASN A 192 5.13 9.58 21.13
N ILE A 193 4.84 10.31 22.20
CA ILE A 193 5.63 11.43 22.69
C ILE A 193 6.11 11.07 24.10
N GLU A 194 7.42 10.94 24.27
CA GLU A 194 8.00 10.71 25.59
C GLU A 194 8.10 12.05 26.34
N ILE A 195 7.73 12.05 27.61
CA ILE A 195 8.06 13.14 28.54
C ILE A 195 9.29 12.71 29.30
N ARG A 196 10.45 13.27 28.93
CA ARG A 196 11.72 13.02 29.63
C ARG A 196 12.59 14.27 29.67
N ASN A 197 13.40 14.40 30.71
CA ASN A 197 14.28 15.54 30.94
C ASN A 197 13.51 16.88 30.90
N PHE A 198 12.30 16.92 31.46
CA PHE A 198 11.43 18.10 31.42
C PHE A 198 11.20 18.62 29.99
N SER A 199 10.95 17.71 29.04
CA SER A 199 10.67 18.04 27.64
C SER A 199 9.73 17.00 27.02
N PHE A 200 8.92 17.43 26.04
CA PHE A 200 8.16 16.55 25.16
C PHE A 200 9.06 16.11 23.99
N ILE A 201 9.13 14.82 23.71
CA ILE A 201 10.05 14.28 22.69
C ILE A 201 9.29 13.34 21.74
N PRO A 202 9.09 13.73 20.46
CA PRO A 202 9.41 15.04 19.90
C PRO A 202 8.54 16.17 20.48
N ASP A 203 9.03 17.41 20.44
CA ASP A 203 8.30 18.61 20.86
C ASP A 203 7.37 19.13 19.75
N GLU A 204 7.68 18.86 18.48
CA GLU A 204 6.75 19.02 17.35
C GLU A 204 6.51 17.68 16.65
N LEU A 205 5.24 17.30 16.51
CA LEU A 205 4.82 16.09 15.82
C LEU A 205 3.84 16.45 14.70
N ARG A 206 4.08 15.92 13.50
CA ARG A 206 3.16 15.99 12.36
C ARG A 206 2.43 14.68 12.22
N ILE A 207 1.10 14.71 12.16
CA ILE A 207 0.24 13.53 12.05
C ILE A 207 -0.85 13.72 10.99
N ALA A 208 -1.50 12.63 10.60
CA ALA A 208 -2.69 12.69 9.76
C ALA A 208 -3.95 12.87 10.63
N GLU A 209 -5.03 13.39 10.04
CA GLU A 209 -6.35 13.39 10.69
C GLU A 209 -6.77 11.94 11.04
N GLY A 210 -7.29 11.76 12.24
CA GLY A 210 -7.67 10.47 12.81
C GLY A 210 -6.54 9.75 13.55
N ASP A 211 -5.30 10.26 13.55
CA ASP A 211 -4.20 9.63 14.29
C ASP A 211 -4.34 9.80 15.81
N LYS A 212 -3.85 8.81 16.55
CA LYS A 212 -3.77 8.79 18.02
C LYS A 212 -2.37 9.19 18.47
N VAL A 213 -2.26 10.13 19.40
CA VAL A 213 -1.00 10.47 20.07
C VAL A 213 -1.06 10.00 21.52
N ILE A 214 0.01 9.36 22.00
CA ILE A 214 0.18 8.91 23.38
C ILE A 214 1.38 9.64 23.98
N TRP A 215 1.15 10.42 25.03
CA TRP A 215 2.19 10.98 25.87
C TRP A 215 2.53 10.02 26.99
N ILE A 216 3.79 9.66 27.16
CA ILE A 216 4.27 8.70 28.17
C ILE A 216 5.25 9.41 29.10
N ASN A 217 4.94 9.46 30.40
CA ASN A 217 5.82 10.09 31.35
C ASN A 217 6.97 9.16 31.78
N MET A 218 8.17 9.47 31.34
CA MET A 218 9.40 8.74 31.67
C MET A 218 10.21 9.45 32.77
N ASP A 219 9.84 10.68 33.14
CA ASP A 219 10.45 11.43 34.24
C ASP A 219 9.90 10.98 35.60
N SER A 220 10.71 11.13 36.65
CA SER A 220 10.24 10.95 38.03
C SER A 220 9.25 12.03 38.46
N ALA A 221 9.33 13.23 37.86
CA ALA A 221 8.39 14.32 38.08
C ALA A 221 7.06 14.05 37.36
N SER A 222 5.95 14.49 37.96
CA SER A 222 4.64 14.44 37.30
C SER A 222 4.50 15.55 36.26
N HIS A 223 3.73 15.31 35.21
CA HIS A 223 3.53 16.27 34.12
C HIS A 223 2.06 16.37 33.70
N THR A 224 1.73 17.33 32.85
CA THR A 224 0.43 17.45 32.18
C THR A 224 0.62 17.72 30.69
N VAL A 225 -0.42 17.47 29.91
CA VAL A 225 -0.59 17.88 28.52
C VAL A 225 -1.85 18.73 28.48
N THR A 226 -1.67 20.04 28.31
CA THR A 226 -2.74 21.04 28.43
C THR A 226 -2.73 21.97 27.23
N SER A 227 -3.88 22.15 26.60
CA SER A 227 -4.00 23.02 25.41
C SER A 227 -3.61 24.47 25.70
N ASP A 228 -2.81 25.06 24.82
CA ASP A 228 -2.61 26.51 24.75
C ASP A 228 -3.76 27.18 24.01
N ASN A 229 -4.25 26.52 22.96
CA ASN A 229 -5.37 26.94 22.14
C ASN A 229 -6.49 25.91 22.15
N GLY A 230 -7.73 26.37 22.34
CA GLY A 230 -8.88 25.47 22.47
C GLY A 230 -8.93 24.75 23.81
N THR A 231 -9.67 23.66 23.88
CA THR A 231 -9.93 22.88 25.11
C THR A 231 -9.75 21.38 24.91
N GLU A 232 -9.05 20.98 23.85
CA GLU A 232 -9.04 19.60 23.35
C GLU A 232 -8.14 18.66 24.17
N LEU A 233 -6.98 19.17 24.60
CA LEU A 233 -6.03 18.46 25.47
C LEU A 233 -6.18 18.93 26.92
N ASN A 234 -6.49 17.99 27.81
CA ASN A 234 -6.53 18.17 29.26
C ASN A 234 -6.28 16.83 29.95
N SER A 235 -5.00 16.45 30.08
CA SER A 235 -4.64 15.13 30.61
C SER A 235 -4.89 14.93 32.10
N GLY A 236 -5.03 16.02 32.87
CA GLY A 236 -4.76 15.99 34.31
C GLY A 236 -3.30 15.60 34.59
N ILE A 237 -3.03 15.13 35.82
CA ILE A 237 -1.68 14.74 36.26
C ILE A 237 -1.30 13.38 35.69
N ILE A 238 -0.18 13.34 34.96
CA ILE A 238 0.48 12.12 34.47
C ILE A 238 1.68 11.85 35.39
N SER A 239 1.51 10.92 36.33
CA SER A 239 2.60 10.45 37.21
C SER A 239 3.66 9.64 36.45
N ASN A 240 4.83 9.40 37.05
CA ASN A 240 5.89 8.56 36.47
C ASN A 240 5.34 7.20 35.98
N GLY A 241 5.70 6.83 34.74
CA GLY A 241 5.22 5.62 34.06
C GLY A 241 3.78 5.70 33.54
N GLY A 242 3.05 6.76 33.84
CA GLY A 242 1.70 7.00 33.35
C GLY A 242 1.66 7.51 31.91
N SER A 243 0.49 7.48 31.31
CA SER A 243 0.27 7.98 29.95
C SER A 243 -1.07 8.68 29.78
N TYR A 244 -1.13 9.59 28.81
CA TYR A 244 -2.36 10.20 28.30
C TYR A 244 -2.43 10.00 26.79
N SER A 245 -3.62 9.82 26.23
CA SER A 245 -3.78 9.69 24.78
C SER A 245 -4.94 10.51 24.26
N HIS A 246 -4.78 11.04 23.04
CA HIS A 246 -5.81 11.80 22.34
C HIS A 246 -5.83 11.43 20.85
N VAL A 247 -7.02 11.42 20.24
CA VAL A 247 -7.20 11.20 18.79
C VAL A 247 -7.56 12.53 18.15
N PHE A 248 -6.81 12.94 17.14
CA PHE A 248 -6.97 14.24 16.49
C PHE A 248 -7.81 14.13 15.22
N ASN A 249 -9.08 14.51 15.31
CA ASN A 249 -10.06 14.35 14.22
C ASN A 249 -10.27 15.59 13.36
N ASN A 250 -9.48 16.65 13.54
CA ASN A 250 -9.59 17.86 12.74
C ASN A 250 -8.20 18.36 12.34
N GLU A 251 -8.04 18.77 11.08
CA GLU A 251 -6.87 19.51 10.62
C GLU A 251 -6.61 20.75 11.50
N GLY A 252 -5.34 21.00 11.82
CA GLY A 252 -4.98 22.19 12.60
C GLY A 252 -3.65 22.09 13.33
N ASP A 253 -3.28 23.23 13.92
CA ASP A 253 -2.13 23.37 14.81
C ASP A 253 -2.60 23.38 16.27
N PHE A 254 -2.26 22.34 17.02
CA PHE A 254 -2.61 22.15 18.43
C PHE A 254 -1.37 22.37 19.30
N LYS A 255 -1.26 23.55 19.89
CA LYS A 255 -0.17 23.88 20.82
C LYS A 255 -0.57 23.51 22.23
N TYR A 256 0.38 23.03 23.01
CA TYR A 256 0.13 22.59 24.38
C TYR A 256 1.35 22.81 25.26
N HIS A 257 1.11 22.81 26.57
CA HIS A 257 2.12 22.97 27.60
C HIS A 257 1.91 22.01 28.78
N CYS A 258 2.91 21.92 29.65
CA CYS A 258 2.80 21.33 30.97
C CYS A 258 2.46 22.42 32.00
N GLN A 259 1.36 22.28 32.73
CA GLN A 259 0.92 23.25 33.74
C GLN A 259 1.85 23.31 34.96
N LEU A 260 2.52 22.18 35.27
CA LEU A 260 3.44 22.09 36.40
C LEU A 260 4.82 22.68 36.06
N HIS A 261 5.18 22.70 34.78
CA HIS A 261 6.49 23.09 34.28
C HIS A 261 6.32 24.03 33.07
N PRO A 262 6.13 25.34 33.31
CA PRO A 262 5.71 26.28 32.27
C PRO A 262 6.68 26.49 31.10
N SER A 263 7.91 25.97 31.17
CA SER A 263 8.87 26.01 30.06
C SER A 263 8.66 24.87 29.04
N MET A 264 7.84 23.88 29.37
CA MET A 264 7.59 22.71 28.51
C MET A 264 6.45 23.02 27.56
N HIS A 265 6.76 23.08 26.26
CA HIS A 265 5.79 23.29 25.20
C HIS A 265 5.93 22.22 24.13
N GLY A 266 4.82 21.89 23.50
CA GLY A 266 4.80 21.05 22.31
C GLY A 266 3.72 21.48 21.32
N LYS A 267 3.78 20.89 20.14
CA LYS A 267 2.86 21.17 19.04
C LYS A 267 2.53 19.89 18.28
N ILE A 268 1.24 19.65 18.04
CA ILE A 268 0.76 18.68 17.07
C ILE A 268 0.26 19.45 15.84
N GLU A 269 0.79 19.15 14.66
CA GLU A 269 0.30 19.64 13.37
C GLU A 269 -0.43 18.50 12.66
N VAL A 270 -1.75 18.63 12.52
CA VAL A 270 -2.62 17.66 11.85
C VAL A 270 -2.86 18.14 10.44
N LYS A 271 -2.64 17.28 9.43
CA LYS A 271 -2.88 17.57 8.01
C LYS A 271 -3.67 16.46 7.33
N ASP A 272 -4.47 16.83 6.34
CA ASP A 272 -5.20 15.88 5.50
C ASP A 272 -4.25 15.23 4.47
N ASN A 273 -4.01 13.92 4.64
CA ASN A 273 -3.25 13.03 3.76
C ASN A 273 -1.74 13.34 3.58
N TYR A 274 -0.89 12.47 4.15
CA TYR A 274 0.48 12.22 3.67
C TYR A 274 0.49 11.11 2.62
#